data_AF-A0AB34PGT2-F1
#
_entry.id   AF-A0AB34PGT2-F1
#
_cell.length_a   1.000
_cell.length_b   1.000
_cell.length_c   1.000
_cell.angle_alpha   90.00
_cell.angle_beta   90.00
_cell.angle_gamma   90.00
#
_symmetry.space_group_name_H-M   'P 1'
#
loop_
_entity.id
_entity.type
_entity.pdbx_description
1 polymer ?
#
loop_
_entity_poly.entity_id
_entity_poly.type
_entity_poly.pdbx_seq_one_letter_code
_entity_poly.pdbx_strand_id
1 'polypeptide(L)' 'MIFKITKVKQRFLVYTQYVFDGVFDVVAKSKEEARQKVLQDCGLVMDGSIHSSLPDDEINWAFDRHPNKRIDKITKVR' A
#
# COMPACT_ATOMS: atom_id res chain seq x y z
N MET A 1 37.63 -11.75 30.98
CA MET A 1 36.30 -11.11 31.00
C MET A 1 36.07 -10.52 29.60
N ILE A 2 35.21 -11.12 28.78
CA ILE A 2 34.93 -10.61 27.42
C ILE A 2 33.86 -9.53 27.56
N PHE A 3 34.22 -8.26 27.36
CA PHE A 3 33.26 -7.17 27.31
C PHE A 3 32.39 -7.35 26.07
N LYS A 4 31.13 -7.75 26.25
CA LYS A 4 30.11 -7.62 25.21
C LYS A 4 29.83 -6.13 25.05
N ILE A 5 30.35 -5.52 24.00
CA ILE A 5 30.00 -4.14 23.63
C ILE A 5 28.55 -4.17 23.14
N THR A 6 27.61 -3.84 24.02
CA THR A 6 26.20 -3.70 23.64
C THR A 6 26.06 -2.40 22.86
N LYS A 7 25.77 -2.48 21.55
CA LYS A 7 25.45 -1.29 20.77
C LYS A 7 24.18 -0.64 21.32
N VAL A 8 24.25 0.64 21.67
CA VAL A 8 23.09 1.44 22.08
C VAL A 8 22.20 1.67 20.86
N LYS A 9 20.93 1.26 20.93
CA LYS A 9 19.93 1.53 19.90
C LYS A 9 19.36 2.95 20.09
N GLN A 10 19.07 3.63 18.98
CA GLN A 10 18.42 4.96 18.96
C GLN A 10 17.09 4.84 18.20
N ARG A 11 16.10 5.66 18.58
CA ARG A 11 14.79 5.70 17.93
C ARG A 11 14.78 6.75 16.82
N PHE A 12 14.26 6.38 15.66
CA PHE A 12 14.11 7.27 14.51
C PHE A 12 12.67 7.23 14.00
N LEU A 13 12.21 8.34 13.44
CA LEU A 13 10.95 8.42 12.70
C LEU A 13 11.27 8.44 11.22
N VAL A 14 10.71 7.51 10.48
CA VAL A 14 10.89 7.38 9.03
C VAL A 14 9.53 7.53 8.36
N TYR A 15 9.37 8.59 7.58
CA TYR A 15 8.16 8.80 6.78
C TYR A 15 8.20 7.88 5.57
N THR A 16 7.21 7.00 5.46
CA THR A 16 7.15 5.97 4.41
C THR A 16 5.79 6.01 3.74
N GLN A 17 5.77 5.94 2.40
CA GLN A 17 4.56 5.84 1.60
C GLN A 17 4.61 4.59 0.74
N TYR A 18 3.58 3.74 0.82
CA TYR A 18 3.37 2.65 -0.12
C TYR A 18 2.41 3.13 -1.22
N VAL A 19 2.89 3.12 -2.46
CA VAL A 19 2.10 3.50 -3.65
C VAL A 19 1.90 2.24 -4.47
N PHE A 20 0.64 1.93 -4.79
CA PHE A 20 0.29 0.84 -5.70
C PHE A 20 -0.25 1.45 -6.99
N ASP A 21 0.34 1.06 -8.13
CA ASP A 21 -0.15 1.36 -9.45
C ASP A 21 -0.51 0.06 -10.19
N GLY A 22 -1.50 0.15 -11.08
CA GLY A 22 -2.00 -1.02 -11.77
C GLY A 22 -3.12 -0.68 -12.74
N VAL A 23 -3.45 -1.65 -13.58
CA VAL A 23 -4.53 -1.53 -14.57
C VAL A 23 -5.57 -2.60 -14.27
N PHE A 24 -6.81 -2.17 -14.06
CA PHE A 24 -7.95 -3.09 -14.10
C PHE A 24 -8.36 -3.27 -15.57
N ASP A 25 -8.19 -4.49 -16.08
CA ASP A 25 -8.77 -4.88 -17.37
C ASP A 25 -10.25 -5.24 -17.17
N VAL A 26 -11.15 -4.36 -17.61
CA VAL A 26 -12.59 -4.46 -17.33
C VAL A 26 -13.41 -4.39 -18.60
N VAL A 27 -14.39 -5.29 -18.72
CA VAL A 27 -15.38 -5.28 -19.81
C VAL A 27 -16.53 -4.34 -19.44
N ALA A 28 -16.80 -3.34 -20.28
CA ALA A 28 -17.86 -2.34 -20.06
C ALA A 28 -18.41 -1.80 -21.39
N LYS A 29 -19.66 -1.29 -21.38
CA LYS A 29 -20.33 -0.74 -22.57
C LYS A 29 -19.88 0.69 -22.88
N SER A 30 -19.32 1.42 -21.91
CA SER A 30 -18.77 2.76 -22.08
C SER A 30 -17.58 3.04 -21.16
N LYS A 31 -16.88 4.15 -21.41
CA LYS A 31 -15.78 4.61 -20.53
C LYS A 31 -16.32 4.99 -19.15
N GLU A 32 -17.49 5.60 -19.11
CA GLU A 32 -18.16 6.00 -17.88
C GLU A 32 -18.57 4.76 -17.07
N GLU A 33 -19.09 3.71 -17.71
CA GLU A 33 -19.39 2.44 -17.04
C GLU A 33 -18.11 1.77 -16.54
N ALA A 34 -17.03 1.72 -17.33
CA ALA A 34 -15.74 1.18 -16.89
C ALA A 34 -15.22 1.92 -15.65
N ARG A 35 -15.33 3.26 -15.66
CA ARG A 35 -14.96 4.09 -14.50
C ARG A 35 -15.81 3.77 -13.27
N GLN A 36 -17.13 3.64 -13.43
CA GLN A 36 -18.02 3.32 -12.31
C GLN A 36 -17.73 1.93 -11.73
N LYS A 37 -17.50 0.91 -12.57
CA LYS A 37 -17.09 -0.43 -12.12
C LYS A 37 -15.84 -0.38 -11.27
N VAL A 38 -14.80 0.33 -11.73
CA VAL A 38 -13.54 0.45 -10.97
C VAL A 38 -13.73 1.25 -9.68
N LEU A 39 -14.59 2.27 -9.67
CA LEU A 39 -14.85 3.07 -8.47
C LEU A 39 -15.66 2.31 -7.41
N GLN A 40 -16.71 1.60 -7.84
CA GLN A 40 -17.69 0.98 -6.96
C GLN A 40 -17.29 -0.45 -6.56
N ASP A 41 -16.81 -1.23 -7.52
CA ASP A 41 -16.66 -2.69 -7.36
C ASP A 41 -15.19 -3.13 -7.25
N CYS A 42 -14.25 -2.28 -7.69
CA CYS A 42 -12.83 -2.56 -7.53
C CYS A 42 -12.25 -1.82 -6.33
N GLY A 43 -11.52 -2.55 -5.50
CA GLY A 43 -10.85 -2.02 -4.32
C GLY A 43 -9.66 -2.89 -3.97
N LEU A 44 -8.76 -2.33 -3.16
CA LEU A 44 -7.74 -3.15 -2.52
C LEU A 44 -8.42 -3.86 -1.35
N VAL A 45 -8.69 -5.16 -1.49
CA VAL A 45 -8.90 -5.99 -0.32
C VAL A 45 -7.51 -6.36 0.13
N MET A 46 -7.01 -5.70 1.17
CA MET A 46 -5.81 -6.18 1.79
C MET A 46 -6.11 -7.63 2.23
N ASP A 47 -5.25 -8.60 1.90
CA ASP A 47 -5.04 -9.77 2.78
C ASP A 47 -4.60 -9.33 4.21
N GLY A 48 -4.39 -8.02 4.38
CA GLY A 48 -4.86 -7.28 5.56
C GLY A 48 -3.79 -6.37 6.13
N SER A 49 -2.54 -6.57 5.72
CA SER A 49 -1.42 -6.22 6.59
C SER A 49 -0.18 -5.83 5.80
N ILE A 50 0.46 -4.73 6.25
CA ILE A 50 1.85 -4.44 5.94
C ILE A 50 2.69 -5.36 6.84
N HIS A 51 3.58 -6.15 6.24
CA HIS A 51 4.46 -7.05 6.98
C HIS A 51 5.85 -6.45 7.12
N SER A 52 6.45 -6.68 8.28
CA SER A 52 7.85 -6.39 8.55
C SER A 52 8.55 -7.67 8.97
N SER A 53 9.79 -7.88 8.51
CA SER A 53 10.66 -8.92 9.05
C SER A 53 11.46 -8.44 10.27
N LEU A 54 11.29 -7.18 10.68
CA LEU A 54 11.91 -6.65 11.90
C LEU A 54 11.23 -7.26 13.14
N PRO A 55 11.98 -7.47 14.23
CA PRO A 55 11.40 -7.88 15.50
C PRO A 55 10.33 -6.89 16.00
N ASP A 56 9.32 -7.41 16.70
CA ASP A 56 8.21 -6.60 17.22
C ASP A 56 8.68 -5.50 18.19
N ASP A 57 9.81 -5.69 18.88
CA ASP A 57 10.40 -4.69 19.79
C ASP A 57 11.20 -3.60 19.06
N GLU A 58 11.42 -3.75 17.75
CA GLU A 58 12.19 -2.81 16.94
C GLU A 58 11.33 -1.94 16.03
N ILE A 59 10.04 -2.27 15.85
CA ILE A 59 9.14 -1.54 14.95
C ILE A 59 7.79 -1.21 15.59
N ASN A 60 7.39 0.05 15.45
CA ASN A 60 6.04 0.51 15.74
C ASN A 60 5.52 1.23 14.49
N TRP A 61 4.38 0.80 13.95
CA TRP A 61 3.81 1.33 12.71
C TRP A 61 2.34 1.66 12.88
N ALA A 62 1.93 2.79 12.31
CA ALA A 62 0.54 3.21 12.20
C ALA A 62 0.32 3.70 10.76
N PHE A 63 -0.27 2.86 9.92
CA PHE A 63 -0.71 3.24 8.58
C PHE A 63 -2.21 3.47 8.60
N ASP A 64 -2.68 4.47 7.84
CA ASP A 64 -4.11 4.55 7.53
C ASP A 64 -4.46 3.36 6.62
N ARG A 65 -5.51 2.63 6.99
CA ARG A 65 -5.96 1.41 6.30
C ARG A 65 -6.66 1.71 4.97
N HIS A 66 -6.95 2.98 4.69
CA HIS A 66 -7.72 3.39 3.52
C HIS A 66 -6.89 4.32 2.63
N PRO A 67 -6.13 3.79 1.65
CA PRO A 67 -5.45 4.64 0.69
C PRO A 67 -6.46 5.42 -0.17
N ASN A 68 -6.14 6.68 -0.45
CA ASN A 68 -6.93 7.51 -1.38
C ASN A 68 -6.82 6.94 -2.80
N LYS A 69 -7.95 6.57 -3.41
CA LYS A 69 -8.02 6.11 -4.80
C LYS A 69 -7.89 7.30 -5.77
N ARG A 70 -6.88 7.30 -6.65
CA ARG A 70 -6.75 8.28 -7.74
C ARG A 70 -6.80 7.56 -9.10
N ILE A 71 -7.80 7.87 -9.91
CA ILE A 71 -7.92 7.38 -11.30
C ILE A 71 -7.38 8.44 -12.25
N ASP A 72 -6.29 8.12 -12.96
CA ASP A 72 -5.55 9.09 -13.78
C ASP A 72 -5.88 8.95 -15.29
N LYS A 73 -5.34 7.95 -16.00
CA LYS A 73 -5.50 7.79 -17.46
C LYS A 73 -6.35 6.57 -17.83
N ILE A 74 -7.35 6.76 -18.69
CA ILE A 74 -8.18 5.68 -19.25
C ILE A 74 -7.91 5.56 -20.76
N THR A 75 -7.40 4.41 -21.20
CA THR A 75 -7.10 4.14 -22.61
C THR A 75 -7.98 3.01 -23.13
N LYS A 76 -8.61 3.20 -24.29
CA LYS A 76 -9.37 2.14 -24.99
C LYS A 76 -8.37 1.24 -25.72
N VAL A 77 -8.36 -0.05 -25.40
CA VAL A 77 -7.58 -1.04 -26.16
C VAL A 77 -8.31 -1.32 -27.49
N ARG A 78 -7.54 -1.39 -28.57
CA ARG A 78 -8.05 -1.70 -29.92
C ARG A 78 -8.22 -3.20 -30.10
#